data_AF-A0A7V5BZ39-F1
#
_entry.id   AF-A0A7V5BZ39-F1
#
_cell.length_a   1.000
_cell.length_b   1.000
_cell.length_c   1.000
_cell.angle_alpha   90.00
_cell.angle_beta   90.00
_cell.angle_gamma   90.00
#
_symmetry.space_group_name_H-M   'P 1'
#
loop_
_entity.id
_entity.type
_entity.pdbx_description
1 polymer ?
#
loop_
_entity_poly.entity_id
_entity_poly.type
_entity_poly.pdbx_seq_one_letter_code
_entity_poly.pdbx_strand_id
1 'polypeptide(L)'
;MSDDPSPQTAGPWSARVPPFWLNPATVRGAAFVAAGLAVLALPDLSQELLRWIVAGALVVSGASVVWYEGRRRSARGLLEGVVAVVGGLALALYPATTLRLLLRAGAVYLAARGLVVVFEARRARGDPRRRFHAVRGVLTIAAAIVVFLLPAAVVSGSLAVLAVGAVLLGAIMLGHGISHRDEDGVDLDTASTLEIVKAWLADRDLPEAQREETAAGLFFEPPDRAAKLAAWWVMLLLSVAIATFAIIQDSTAVVIGAMLIAPLMTPIVGAAAAIVNGWSRRLVASLVLIASGVAAAIGLAYIIGTWVPALVPLASNGQVTSRASPNVIDMLIAIAAGAAGAFAIVDKRVSDSIAGVAIAVALVPPLGVVGLTLQAGMTVAALGAFLLFLTNLVSIVLAATVVFFLTGFAPVTRWRQHREELVTTVGTVVVAALLILLPLTWTARGVLAAASTQRTATAVVDEWLGDETTLRVVEISATSGRVEVVVSGDGEVPPVSDLVARLETALGRDVAVEVEYVPTVVYSSDG
;
A
#
# COMPACT_ATOMS: atom_id res chain seq x y z
N MET A 1 36.85 -56.49 -49.66
CA MET A 1 35.65 -56.48 -48.81
C MET A 1 35.83 -55.30 -47.88
N SER A 2 35.44 -54.13 -48.37
CA SER A 2 35.59 -52.82 -47.74
C SER A 2 34.19 -52.23 -47.69
N ASP A 3 33.57 -52.29 -46.51
CA ASP A 3 32.22 -51.79 -46.29
C ASP A 3 32.24 -50.27 -46.22
N ASP A 4 31.63 -49.66 -47.22
CA ASP A 4 31.28 -48.25 -47.28
C ASP A 4 29.84 -48.09 -46.74
N PRO A 5 29.61 -47.38 -45.62
CA PRO A 5 28.26 -47.10 -45.19
C PRO A 5 27.76 -45.85 -45.93
N SER A 6 26.83 -46.08 -46.86
CA SER A 6 26.02 -45.04 -47.51
C SER A 6 25.47 -44.01 -46.52
N PRO A 7 25.49 -42.70 -46.82
CA PRO A 7 24.91 -41.69 -45.95
C PRO A 7 23.38 -41.80 -45.97
N GLN A 8 22.80 -42.05 -44.79
CA GLN A 8 21.36 -41.99 -44.58
C GLN A 8 20.85 -40.58 -44.92
N THR A 9 19.97 -40.51 -45.90
CA THR A 9 19.24 -39.31 -46.29
C THR A 9 18.34 -38.85 -45.14
N ALA A 10 18.78 -37.85 -44.39
CA ALA A 10 17.92 -37.11 -43.48
C ALA A 10 16.80 -36.42 -44.28
N GLY A 11 15.54 -36.78 -44.02
CA GLY A 11 14.38 -36.18 -44.69
C GLY A 11 14.20 -34.69 -44.35
N PRO A 12 13.51 -33.89 -45.20
CA PRO A 12 13.47 -32.41 -45.07
C PRO A 12 12.60 -31.87 -43.93
N TRP A 13 12.10 -32.73 -43.05
CA TRP A 13 11.20 -32.34 -41.96
C TRP A 13 11.82 -32.70 -40.63
N SER A 14 12.95 -32.05 -40.31
CA SER A 14 13.26 -31.84 -38.90
C SER A 14 12.13 -30.98 -38.35
N ALA A 15 11.23 -31.61 -37.59
CA ALA A 15 10.31 -30.88 -36.73
C ALA A 15 11.18 -29.90 -35.93
N ARG A 16 11.05 -28.60 -36.22
CA ARG A 16 11.79 -27.56 -35.51
C ARG A 16 11.40 -27.74 -34.05
N VAL A 17 12.31 -28.31 -33.26
CA VAL A 17 12.15 -28.40 -31.81
C VAL A 17 11.84 -26.96 -31.38
N PRO A 18 10.68 -26.70 -30.75
CA PRO A 18 10.34 -25.36 -30.33
C PRO A 18 11.50 -24.82 -29.47
N PRO A 19 11.79 -23.51 -29.55
CA PRO A 19 12.85 -22.94 -28.73
C PRO A 19 12.65 -23.34 -27.27
N PHE A 20 13.72 -23.66 -26.55
CA PHE A 20 13.64 -24.15 -25.15
C PHE A 20 12.84 -23.24 -24.20
N TRP A 21 12.70 -21.96 -24.54
CA TRP A 21 11.91 -20.96 -23.80
C TRP A 21 10.42 -20.95 -24.13
N LEU A 22 9.95 -21.77 -25.07
CA LEU A 22 8.59 -21.83 -25.62
C LEU A 22 7.84 -23.08 -25.13
N ASN A 23 7.85 -23.30 -23.82
CA ASN A 23 7.16 -24.40 -23.14
C ASN A 23 5.79 -23.94 -22.57
N PRO A 24 4.87 -24.87 -22.24
CA PRO A 24 3.56 -24.53 -21.67
C PRO A 24 3.65 -23.77 -20.34
N ALA A 25 4.74 -23.91 -19.59
CA ALA A 25 4.96 -23.15 -18.36
C ALA A 25 5.29 -21.68 -18.63
N THR A 26 6.16 -21.36 -19.60
CA THR A 26 6.45 -19.98 -20.01
C THR A 26 5.26 -19.32 -20.68
N VAL A 27 4.48 -20.04 -21.49
CA VAL A 27 3.25 -19.52 -22.11
C VAL A 27 2.19 -19.19 -21.05
N ARG A 28 1.95 -20.10 -20.09
CA ARG A 28 1.07 -19.82 -18.94
C ARG A 28 1.60 -18.65 -18.12
N GLY A 29 2.91 -18.60 -17.89
CA GLY A 29 3.56 -17.51 -17.17
C GLY A 29 3.35 -16.15 -17.83
N ALA A 30 3.60 -16.05 -19.14
CA ALA A 30 3.33 -14.85 -19.93
C ALA A 30 1.85 -14.45 -19.89
N ALA A 31 0.93 -15.41 -19.98
CA ALA A 31 -0.50 -15.16 -19.88
C ALA A 31 -0.91 -14.61 -18.51
N PHE A 32 -0.35 -15.14 -17.41
CA PHE A 32 -0.58 -14.64 -16.06
C PHE A 32 -0.04 -13.21 -15.88
N VAL A 33 1.16 -12.91 -16.40
CA VAL A 33 1.72 -11.54 -16.38
C VAL A 33 0.83 -10.60 -17.18
N ALA A 34 0.47 -10.95 -18.41
CA ALA A 34 -0.36 -10.11 -19.27
C ALA A 34 -1.75 -9.86 -18.65
N ALA A 35 -2.39 -10.90 -18.10
CA ALA A 35 -3.68 -10.77 -17.43
C ALA A 35 -3.59 -9.89 -16.18
N GLY A 36 -2.56 -10.09 -15.33
CA GLY A 36 -2.35 -9.26 -14.15
C GLY A 36 -2.08 -7.78 -14.51
N LEU A 37 -1.23 -7.53 -15.51
CA LEU A 37 -0.98 -6.16 -16.00
C LEU A 37 -2.22 -5.52 -16.61
N ALA A 38 -3.04 -6.27 -17.36
CA ALA A 38 -4.29 -5.77 -17.91
C ALA A 38 -5.27 -5.37 -16.81
N VAL A 39 -5.36 -6.17 -15.73
CA VAL A 39 -6.21 -5.83 -14.56
C VAL A 39 -5.73 -4.56 -13.87
N LEU A 40 -4.42 -4.36 -13.76
CA LEU A 40 -3.84 -3.14 -13.17
C LEU A 40 -3.98 -1.90 -14.07
N ALA A 41 -3.88 -2.07 -15.38
CA ALA A 41 -3.99 -0.98 -16.35
C ALA A 41 -5.44 -0.52 -16.56
N LEU A 42 -6.41 -1.43 -16.44
CA LEU A 42 -7.82 -1.17 -16.71
C LEU A 42 -8.70 -1.63 -15.53
N PRO A 43 -8.62 -0.96 -14.37
CA PRO A 43 -9.30 -1.39 -13.15
C PRO A 43 -10.83 -1.37 -13.29
N ASP A 44 -11.40 -0.36 -13.95
CA ASP A 44 -12.85 -0.22 -14.12
C ASP A 44 -13.42 -1.31 -15.02
N LEU A 45 -12.77 -1.56 -16.16
CA LEU A 45 -13.15 -2.61 -17.09
C LEU A 45 -13.03 -4.00 -16.46
N SER A 46 -11.98 -4.21 -15.65
CA SER A 46 -11.78 -5.47 -14.93
C SER A 46 -12.86 -5.72 -13.87
N GLN A 47 -13.28 -4.67 -13.16
CA GLN A 47 -14.40 -4.75 -12.23
C GLN A 47 -15.72 -5.08 -12.95
N GLU A 48 -15.95 -4.47 -14.10
CA GLU A 48 -17.15 -4.70 -14.89
C GLU A 48 -17.20 -6.13 -15.46
N LEU A 49 -16.08 -6.63 -16.00
CA LEU A 49 -15.96 -8.02 -16.45
C LEU A 49 -16.18 -9.01 -15.29
N LEU A 50 -15.50 -8.80 -14.16
CA LEU A 50 -15.65 -9.68 -12.99
C LEU A 50 -17.10 -9.73 -12.51
N ARG A 51 -17.79 -8.57 -12.46
CA ARG A 51 -19.21 -8.49 -12.12
C ARG A 51 -20.05 -9.38 -13.04
N TRP A 52 -19.88 -9.29 -14.36
CA TRP A 52 -20.66 -10.09 -15.30
C TRP A 52 -20.38 -11.58 -15.18
N ILE A 53 -19.11 -11.95 -14.99
CA ILE A 53 -18.71 -13.34 -14.76
C ILE A 53 -19.37 -13.89 -13.49
N VAL A 54 -19.28 -13.17 -12.37
CA VAL A 54 -19.85 -13.60 -11.07
C VAL A 54 -21.38 -13.62 -11.13
N ALA A 55 -22.01 -12.60 -11.71
CA ALA A 55 -23.46 -12.55 -11.88
C ALA A 55 -23.95 -13.72 -12.74
N GLY A 56 -23.31 -13.97 -13.88
CA GLY A 56 -23.62 -15.10 -14.75
C GLY A 56 -23.43 -16.44 -14.05
N ALA A 57 -22.31 -16.64 -13.35
CA ALA A 57 -22.05 -17.86 -12.59
C ALA A 57 -23.09 -18.12 -11.48
N LEU A 58 -23.53 -17.07 -10.77
CA LEU A 58 -24.58 -17.16 -9.76
C LEU A 58 -25.93 -17.53 -10.37
N VAL A 59 -26.29 -16.94 -11.51
CA VAL A 59 -27.54 -17.27 -12.22
C VAL A 59 -27.51 -18.70 -12.74
N VAL A 60 -26.42 -19.13 -13.39
CA VAL A 60 -26.28 -20.50 -13.92
C VAL A 60 -26.28 -21.52 -12.79
N SER A 61 -25.49 -21.30 -11.73
CA SER A 61 -25.42 -22.19 -10.57
C SER A 61 -26.77 -22.26 -9.86
N GLY A 62 -27.39 -21.12 -9.58
CA GLY A 62 -28.71 -21.04 -8.96
C GLY A 62 -29.79 -21.75 -9.79
N ALA A 63 -29.81 -21.55 -11.10
CA ALA A 63 -30.75 -22.24 -12.00
C ALA A 63 -30.52 -23.76 -12.00
N SER A 64 -29.26 -24.20 -11.95
CA SER A 64 -28.90 -25.62 -11.85
C SER A 64 -29.39 -26.25 -10.54
N VAL A 65 -29.29 -25.53 -9.42
CA VAL A 65 -29.79 -25.96 -8.11
C VAL A 65 -31.32 -25.99 -8.09
N VAL A 66 -31.99 -24.95 -8.60
CA VAL A 66 -33.46 -24.94 -8.72
C VAL A 66 -33.96 -26.11 -9.56
N TRP A 67 -33.28 -26.40 -10.67
CA TRP A 67 -33.63 -27.52 -11.55
C TRP A 67 -33.45 -28.88 -10.87
N TYR A 68 -32.34 -29.08 -10.17
CA TYR A 68 -32.01 -30.34 -9.52
C TYR A 68 -32.84 -30.59 -8.25
N GLU A 69 -32.91 -29.60 -7.36
CA GLU A 69 -33.63 -29.71 -6.07
C GLU A 69 -35.15 -29.56 -6.24
N GLY A 70 -35.61 -28.88 -7.30
CA GLY A 70 -37.02 -28.86 -7.69
C GLY A 70 -37.56 -30.25 -8.01
N ARG A 71 -36.73 -31.14 -8.58
CA ARG A 71 -37.08 -32.55 -8.79
C ARG A 71 -37.09 -33.37 -7.51
N ARG A 72 -36.32 -32.96 -6.49
CA ARG A 72 -36.23 -33.64 -5.18
C ARG A 72 -37.20 -33.10 -4.13
N ARG A 73 -38.00 -32.06 -4.47
CA ARG A 73 -38.95 -31.37 -3.55
C ARG A 73 -38.30 -30.88 -2.25
N SER A 74 -37.02 -30.53 -2.28
CA SER A 74 -36.33 -29.92 -1.13
C SER A 74 -36.63 -28.43 -1.07
N ALA A 75 -37.43 -28.00 -0.09
CA ALA A 75 -37.79 -26.59 0.09
C ALA A 75 -36.56 -25.70 0.36
N ARG A 76 -35.56 -26.23 1.08
CA ARG A 76 -34.33 -25.49 1.40
C ARG A 76 -33.44 -25.32 0.17
N GLY A 77 -33.24 -26.36 -0.62
CA GLY A 77 -32.43 -26.31 -1.84
C GLY A 77 -33.05 -25.40 -2.91
N LEU A 78 -34.39 -25.43 -3.05
CA LEU A 78 -35.12 -24.50 -3.91
C LEU A 78 -34.90 -23.04 -3.50
N LEU A 79 -34.96 -22.75 -2.20
CA LEU A 79 -34.76 -21.39 -1.69
C LEU A 79 -33.33 -20.91 -1.91
N GLU A 80 -32.33 -21.76 -1.67
CA GLU A 80 -30.91 -21.46 -1.96
C GLU A 80 -30.69 -21.17 -3.45
N GLY A 81 -31.28 -21.97 -4.34
CA GLY A 81 -31.20 -21.75 -5.79
C GLY A 81 -31.87 -20.47 -6.26
N VAL A 82 -33.08 -20.16 -5.75
CA VAL A 82 -33.79 -18.90 -6.07
C VAL A 82 -33.02 -17.68 -5.57
N VAL A 83 -32.49 -17.73 -4.35
CA VAL A 83 -31.66 -16.65 -3.80
C VAL A 83 -30.41 -16.42 -4.66
N ALA A 84 -29.76 -17.48 -5.15
CA ALA A 84 -28.61 -17.36 -6.04
C ALA A 84 -28.97 -16.72 -7.39
N VAL A 85 -30.10 -17.10 -8.00
CA VAL A 85 -30.58 -16.51 -9.26
C VAL A 85 -30.94 -15.03 -9.07
N VAL A 86 -31.74 -14.71 -8.05
CA VAL A 86 -32.16 -13.33 -7.76
C VAL A 86 -30.94 -12.47 -7.40
N GLY A 87 -30.00 -13.00 -6.61
CA GLY A 87 -28.76 -12.32 -6.27
C GLY A 87 -27.89 -12.04 -7.50
N GLY A 88 -27.76 -13.01 -8.42
CA GLY A 88 -27.04 -12.83 -9.68
C GLY A 88 -27.68 -11.78 -10.60
N LEU A 89 -29.01 -11.80 -10.75
CA LEU A 89 -29.77 -10.78 -11.49
C LEU A 89 -29.66 -9.40 -10.85
N ALA A 90 -29.76 -9.31 -9.52
CA ALA A 90 -29.60 -8.04 -8.80
C ALA A 90 -28.18 -7.49 -8.91
N LEU A 91 -27.15 -8.34 -8.98
CA LEU A 91 -25.77 -7.93 -9.23
C LEU A 91 -25.57 -7.43 -10.67
N ALA A 92 -26.28 -8.02 -11.63
CA ALA A 92 -26.28 -7.56 -13.02
C ALA A 92 -27.02 -6.23 -13.21
N LEU A 93 -28.15 -6.01 -12.53
CA LEU A 93 -28.97 -4.80 -12.73
C LEU A 93 -28.53 -3.63 -11.84
N TYR A 94 -28.14 -3.88 -10.60
CA TYR A 94 -27.80 -2.87 -9.59
C TYR A 94 -26.45 -3.15 -8.92
N PRO A 95 -25.34 -3.17 -9.67
CA PRO A 95 -24.05 -3.70 -9.20
C PRO A 95 -23.53 -3.01 -7.94
N ALA A 96 -23.50 -1.69 -7.95
CA ALA A 96 -22.95 -0.91 -6.83
C ALA A 96 -23.76 -1.13 -5.55
N THR A 97 -25.08 -1.24 -5.64
CA THR A 97 -25.95 -1.41 -4.47
C THR A 97 -25.92 -2.85 -3.97
N THR A 98 -26.07 -3.83 -4.86
CA THR A 98 -26.07 -5.25 -4.52
C THR A 98 -24.73 -5.68 -3.93
N LEU A 99 -23.60 -5.30 -4.54
CA LEU A 99 -22.28 -5.63 -4.02
C LEU A 99 -22.01 -5.00 -2.65
N ARG A 100 -22.42 -3.73 -2.45
CA ARG A 100 -22.30 -3.06 -1.15
C ARG A 100 -23.13 -3.76 -0.07
N LEU A 101 -24.36 -4.18 -0.38
CA LEU A 101 -25.23 -4.88 0.57
C LEU A 101 -24.67 -6.26 0.92
N LEU A 102 -24.22 -7.03 -0.07
CA LEU A 102 -23.62 -8.36 0.14
C LEU A 102 -22.36 -8.28 0.99
N LEU A 103 -21.44 -7.35 0.68
CA LEU A 103 -20.23 -7.17 1.46
C LEU A 103 -20.51 -6.71 2.88
N ARG A 104 -21.47 -5.80 3.09
CA ARG A 104 -21.88 -5.37 4.44
C ARG A 104 -22.53 -6.50 5.24
N ALA A 105 -23.40 -7.30 4.63
CA ALA A 105 -24.00 -8.45 5.29
C ALA A 105 -22.94 -9.50 5.67
N GLY A 106 -22.01 -9.81 4.75
CA GLY A 106 -20.87 -10.68 5.01
C GLY A 106 -19.94 -10.14 6.10
N ALA A 107 -19.71 -8.84 6.13
CA ALA A 107 -18.95 -8.17 7.19
C ALA A 107 -19.63 -8.29 8.55
N VAL A 108 -20.94 -8.07 8.65
CA VAL A 108 -21.67 -8.27 9.92
C VAL A 108 -21.54 -9.71 10.41
N TYR A 109 -21.67 -10.69 9.52
CA TYR A 109 -21.44 -12.10 9.85
C TYR A 109 -20.01 -12.37 10.32
N LEU A 110 -19.00 -11.85 9.63
CA LEU A 110 -17.59 -11.98 10.01
C LEU A 110 -17.30 -11.34 11.37
N ALA A 111 -17.86 -10.17 11.65
CA ALA A 111 -17.73 -9.49 12.94
C ALA A 111 -18.35 -10.32 14.07
N ALA A 112 -19.55 -10.87 13.86
CA ALA A 112 -20.20 -11.75 14.81
C ALA A 112 -19.36 -13.03 15.07
N ARG A 113 -18.83 -13.65 14.01
CA ARG A 113 -17.95 -14.81 14.13
C ARG A 113 -16.64 -14.47 14.87
N GLY A 114 -16.07 -13.31 14.60
CA GLY A 114 -14.88 -12.82 15.29
C GLY A 114 -15.13 -12.60 16.78
N LEU A 115 -16.28 -12.02 17.15
CA LEU A 115 -16.72 -11.86 18.54
C LEU A 115 -16.82 -13.20 19.28
N VAL A 116 -17.38 -14.23 18.63
CA VAL A 116 -17.43 -15.59 19.19
C VAL A 116 -16.03 -16.11 19.49
N VAL A 117 -15.08 -15.97 18.54
CA VAL A 117 -13.69 -16.43 18.73
C VAL A 117 -12.99 -15.69 19.88
N VAL A 118 -13.19 -14.37 20.01
CA VAL A 118 -12.64 -13.59 21.14
C VAL A 118 -13.23 -14.08 22.47
N PHE A 119 -14.52 -14.36 22.49
CA PHE A 119 -15.23 -14.79 23.70
C PHE A 119 -14.83 -16.21 24.13
N GLU A 120 -14.70 -17.14 23.19
CA GLU A 120 -14.17 -18.48 23.42
C GLU A 120 -12.74 -18.44 23.95
N ALA A 121 -11.87 -17.62 23.35
CA ALA A 121 -10.52 -17.40 23.85
C ALA A 121 -10.50 -16.84 25.27
N ARG A 122 -11.44 -15.96 25.63
CA ARG A 122 -11.55 -15.41 27.00
C ARG A 122 -11.98 -16.47 28.02
N ARG A 123 -12.77 -17.47 27.60
CA ARG A 123 -13.26 -18.58 28.45
C ARG A 123 -12.26 -19.72 28.60
N ALA A 124 -11.35 -19.93 27.65
CA ALA A 124 -10.31 -20.96 27.71
C ALA A 124 -9.18 -20.60 28.72
N ARG A 125 -9.48 -20.66 30.02
CA ARG A 125 -8.50 -20.49 31.09
C ARG A 125 -7.59 -21.73 31.15
N GLY A 126 -6.32 -21.56 30.79
CA GLY A 126 -5.30 -22.62 30.84
C GLY A 126 -4.67 -22.98 29.49
N ASP A 127 -5.24 -22.53 28.37
CA ASP A 127 -4.66 -22.75 27.05
C ASP A 127 -3.52 -21.75 26.78
N PRO A 128 -2.27 -22.21 26.54
CA PRO A 128 -1.18 -21.33 26.15
C PRO A 128 -1.44 -20.56 24.84
N ARG A 129 -2.32 -21.07 23.96
CA ARG A 129 -2.73 -20.42 22.70
C ARG A 129 -3.90 -19.44 22.87
N ARG A 130 -4.35 -19.16 24.09
CA ARG A 130 -5.44 -18.21 24.33
C ARG A 130 -5.19 -16.82 23.73
N ARG A 131 -4.00 -16.25 23.95
CA ARG A 131 -3.66 -14.90 23.45
C ARG A 131 -3.75 -14.85 21.93
N PHE A 132 -3.36 -15.94 21.29
CA PHE A 132 -3.37 -16.12 19.86
C PHE A 132 -4.79 -16.12 19.28
N HIS A 133 -5.70 -16.94 19.85
CA HIS A 133 -7.10 -16.96 19.42
C HIS A 133 -7.79 -15.62 19.65
N ALA A 134 -7.50 -14.95 20.77
CA ALA A 134 -8.04 -13.62 21.05
C ALA A 134 -7.59 -12.58 20.00
N VAL A 135 -6.30 -12.54 19.66
CA VAL A 135 -5.76 -11.66 18.62
C VAL A 135 -6.42 -11.95 17.27
N ARG A 136 -6.50 -13.22 16.86
CA ARG A 136 -7.17 -13.62 15.62
C ARG A 136 -8.62 -13.16 15.58
N GLY A 137 -9.36 -13.32 16.68
CA GLY A 137 -10.75 -12.87 16.78
C GLY A 137 -10.87 -11.33 16.62
N VAL A 138 -10.03 -10.57 17.31
CA VAL A 138 -10.00 -9.09 17.17
C VAL A 138 -9.70 -8.68 15.73
N LEU A 139 -8.75 -9.33 15.07
CA LEU A 139 -8.40 -9.04 13.68
C LEU A 139 -9.54 -9.36 12.72
N THR A 140 -10.27 -10.45 12.93
CA THR A 140 -11.44 -10.75 12.10
C THR A 140 -12.55 -9.71 12.24
N ILE A 141 -12.74 -9.16 13.45
CA ILE A 141 -13.68 -8.06 13.68
C ILE A 141 -13.18 -6.80 12.96
N ALA A 142 -11.90 -6.48 13.09
CA ALA A 142 -11.32 -5.29 12.49
C ALA A 142 -11.40 -5.34 10.95
N ALA A 143 -11.10 -6.49 10.34
CA ALA A 143 -11.29 -6.72 8.91
C ALA A 143 -12.76 -6.56 8.49
N ALA A 144 -13.69 -7.09 9.27
CA ALA A 144 -15.12 -6.92 9.02
C ALA A 144 -15.54 -5.44 9.04
N ILE A 145 -15.03 -4.65 9.99
CA ILE A 145 -15.30 -3.21 10.05
C ILE A 145 -14.81 -2.51 8.77
N VAL A 146 -13.61 -2.85 8.28
CA VAL A 146 -13.08 -2.30 7.02
C VAL A 146 -14.00 -2.63 5.85
N VAL A 147 -14.40 -3.90 5.71
CA VAL A 147 -15.29 -4.36 4.63
C VAL A 147 -16.65 -3.66 4.70
N PHE A 148 -17.17 -3.43 5.90
CA PHE A 148 -18.45 -2.76 6.12
C PHE A 148 -18.42 -1.27 5.72
N LEU A 149 -17.36 -0.56 6.15
CA LEU A 149 -17.21 0.88 5.95
C LEU A 149 -16.76 1.22 4.52
N LEU A 150 -15.90 0.40 3.91
CA LEU A 150 -15.25 0.68 2.63
C LEU A 150 -15.34 -0.48 1.62
N PRO A 151 -16.55 -0.94 1.26
CA PRO A 151 -16.72 -2.09 0.36
C PRO A 151 -16.06 -1.88 -1.01
N ALA A 152 -16.12 -0.67 -1.58
CA ALA A 152 -15.50 -0.36 -2.86
C ALA A 152 -13.96 -0.45 -2.81
N ALA A 153 -13.34 0.10 -1.76
CA ALA A 153 -11.90 0.02 -1.58
C ALA A 153 -11.42 -1.42 -1.37
N VAL A 154 -12.20 -2.24 -0.66
CA VAL A 154 -11.90 -3.67 -0.50
C VAL A 154 -11.95 -4.40 -1.83
N VAL A 155 -12.94 -4.13 -2.69
CA VAL A 155 -13.04 -4.77 -4.01
C VAL A 155 -11.87 -4.36 -4.90
N SER A 156 -11.63 -3.06 -5.04
CA SER A 156 -10.50 -2.54 -5.84
C SER A 156 -9.16 -3.06 -5.32
N GLY A 157 -8.95 -3.03 -4.00
CA GLY A 157 -7.73 -3.52 -3.37
C GLY A 157 -7.54 -5.02 -3.54
N SER A 158 -8.61 -5.82 -3.42
CA SER A 158 -8.56 -7.27 -3.64
C SER A 158 -8.21 -7.61 -5.08
N LEU A 159 -8.79 -6.88 -6.04
CA LEU A 159 -8.45 -7.02 -7.46
C LEU A 159 -6.99 -6.67 -7.74
N ALA A 160 -6.50 -5.57 -7.18
CA ALA A 160 -5.09 -5.19 -7.31
C ALA A 160 -4.16 -6.26 -6.72
N VAL A 161 -4.48 -6.80 -5.53
CA VAL A 161 -3.71 -7.89 -4.90
C VAL A 161 -3.72 -9.16 -5.77
N LEU A 162 -4.88 -9.54 -6.33
CA LEU A 162 -4.97 -10.69 -7.23
C LEU A 162 -4.18 -10.47 -8.52
N ALA A 163 -4.23 -9.25 -9.07
CA ALA A 163 -3.51 -8.88 -10.27
C ALA A 163 -1.99 -8.90 -10.06
N VAL A 164 -1.51 -8.30 -8.97
CA VAL A 164 -0.10 -8.37 -8.56
C VAL A 164 0.31 -9.82 -8.31
N GLY A 165 -0.52 -10.61 -7.63
CA GLY A 165 -0.30 -12.04 -7.42
C GLY A 165 -0.19 -12.81 -8.73
N ALA A 166 -1.02 -12.50 -9.72
CA ALA A 166 -0.95 -13.07 -11.05
C ALA A 166 0.34 -12.65 -11.79
N VAL A 167 0.75 -11.39 -11.71
CA VAL A 167 2.03 -10.92 -12.28
C VAL A 167 3.21 -11.66 -11.63
N LEU A 168 3.24 -11.76 -10.31
CA LEU A 168 4.30 -12.46 -9.59
C LEU A 168 4.34 -13.95 -9.94
N LEU A 169 3.19 -14.62 -9.94
CA LEU A 169 3.06 -16.02 -10.34
C LEU A 169 3.53 -16.23 -11.77
N GLY A 170 3.12 -15.35 -12.68
CA GLY A 170 3.52 -15.38 -14.08
C GLY A 170 5.03 -15.17 -14.26
N ALA A 171 5.62 -14.23 -13.52
CA ALA A 171 7.06 -13.98 -13.51
C ALA A 171 7.85 -15.18 -12.95
N ILE A 172 7.35 -15.84 -11.90
CA ILE A 172 7.93 -17.08 -11.35
C ILE A 172 7.91 -18.19 -12.40
N MET A 173 6.76 -18.41 -13.06
CA MET A 173 6.64 -19.43 -14.11
C MET A 173 7.53 -19.12 -15.32
N LEU A 174 7.63 -17.86 -15.73
CA LEU A 174 8.55 -17.41 -16.78
C LEU A 174 10.00 -17.66 -16.39
N GLY A 175 10.40 -17.22 -15.19
CA GLY A 175 11.76 -17.39 -14.70
C GLY A 175 12.16 -18.86 -14.63
N HIS A 176 11.28 -19.70 -14.07
CA HIS A 176 11.50 -21.14 -13.96
C HIS A 176 11.58 -21.80 -15.35
N GLY A 177 10.62 -21.50 -16.24
CA GLY A 177 10.58 -22.08 -17.58
C GLY A 177 11.70 -21.59 -18.52
N ILE A 178 12.35 -20.45 -18.24
CA ILE A 178 13.55 -19.97 -18.95
C ILE A 178 14.83 -20.54 -18.35
N SER A 179 14.89 -20.73 -17.02
CA SER A 179 16.11 -21.13 -16.31
C SER A 179 16.31 -22.65 -16.21
N HIS A 180 15.26 -23.45 -16.39
CA HIS A 180 15.34 -24.90 -16.23
C HIS A 180 15.95 -25.58 -17.45
N ARG A 181 17.07 -26.26 -17.22
CA ARG A 181 17.60 -27.35 -18.06
C ARG A 181 16.99 -28.65 -17.54
N ASP A 182 16.72 -29.61 -18.42
CA ASP A 182 15.97 -30.87 -18.21
C ASP A 182 16.44 -31.82 -17.07
N GLU A 183 17.20 -31.38 -16.07
CA GLU A 183 17.87 -32.25 -15.09
C GLU A 183 17.09 -32.48 -13.79
N ASP A 184 16.03 -31.72 -13.47
CA ASP A 184 15.34 -31.80 -12.17
C ASP A 184 13.82 -32.12 -12.27
N GLY A 185 13.50 -33.38 -12.58
CA GLY A 185 12.35 -34.15 -12.06
C GLY A 185 10.89 -33.67 -12.26
N VAL A 186 10.62 -32.45 -12.72
CA VAL A 186 9.26 -31.91 -12.94
C VAL A 186 9.04 -31.65 -14.43
N ASP A 187 8.14 -32.43 -15.02
CA ASP A 187 7.71 -32.26 -16.41
C ASP A 187 6.87 -30.98 -16.56
N LEU A 188 7.46 -29.93 -17.13
CA LEU A 188 6.84 -28.60 -17.31
C LEU A 188 5.65 -28.59 -18.27
N ASP A 189 5.52 -29.64 -19.10
CA ASP A 189 4.43 -29.77 -20.06
C ASP A 189 3.13 -30.21 -19.37
N THR A 190 3.23 -31.04 -18.33
CA THR A 190 2.08 -31.59 -17.61
C THR A 190 1.90 -31.03 -16.20
N ALA A 191 2.94 -30.42 -15.62
CA ALA A 191 2.90 -29.91 -14.26
C ALA A 191 1.81 -28.84 -14.08
N SER A 192 1.06 -28.99 -12.99
CA SER A 192 0.13 -27.99 -12.52
C SER A 192 0.88 -26.73 -12.07
N THR A 193 0.21 -25.58 -12.12
CA THR A 193 0.79 -24.30 -11.66
C THR A 193 1.31 -24.39 -10.22
N LEU A 194 0.63 -25.17 -9.37
CA LEU A 194 1.03 -25.36 -7.98
C LEU A 194 2.32 -26.20 -7.84
N GLU A 195 2.53 -27.18 -8.72
CA GLU A 195 3.76 -28.00 -8.74
C GLU A 195 4.96 -27.18 -9.19
N ILE A 196 4.80 -26.36 -10.23
CA ILE A 196 5.86 -25.47 -10.73
C ILE A 196 6.28 -24.47 -9.63
N VAL A 197 5.31 -23.85 -8.94
CA VAL A 197 5.61 -22.93 -7.84
C VAL A 197 6.30 -23.64 -6.67
N LYS A 198 5.85 -24.85 -6.32
CA LYS A 198 6.49 -25.63 -5.25
C LYS A 198 7.92 -26.02 -5.61
N ALA A 199 8.16 -26.44 -6.85
CA ALA A 199 9.49 -26.76 -7.35
C ALA A 199 10.40 -25.53 -7.30
N TRP A 200 9.93 -24.40 -7.81
CA TRP A 200 10.67 -23.13 -7.75
C TRP A 200 10.98 -22.68 -6.31
N LEU A 201 10.03 -22.80 -5.38
CA LEU A 201 10.27 -22.47 -3.97
C LEU A 201 11.26 -23.43 -3.31
N ALA A 202 11.21 -24.72 -3.63
CA ALA A 202 12.12 -25.72 -3.07
C ALA A 202 13.56 -25.54 -3.56
N ASP A 203 13.74 -25.15 -4.83
CA ASP A 203 15.05 -24.86 -5.43
C ASP A 203 15.70 -23.57 -4.87
N ARG A 204 14.87 -22.65 -4.35
CA ARG A 204 15.33 -21.35 -3.82
C ARG A 204 15.52 -21.30 -2.32
N ASP A 205 15.35 -22.41 -1.60
CA ASP A 205 15.59 -22.47 -0.16
C ASP A 205 17.04 -22.05 0.15
N LEU A 206 17.21 -20.96 0.89
CA LEU A 206 18.52 -20.42 1.18
C LEU A 206 19.31 -21.39 2.09
N PRO A 207 20.61 -21.63 1.82
CA PRO A 207 21.48 -22.36 2.73
C PRO A 207 21.43 -21.79 4.13
N GLU A 208 21.49 -22.64 5.16
CA GLU A 208 21.33 -22.21 6.56
C GLU A 208 22.35 -21.14 6.97
N ALA A 209 23.61 -21.29 6.54
CA ALA A 209 24.66 -20.28 6.76
C ALA A 209 24.31 -18.90 6.18
N GLN A 210 23.74 -18.86 4.97
CA GLN A 210 23.34 -17.59 4.33
C GLN A 210 22.12 -16.97 5.03
N ARG A 211 21.18 -17.80 5.53
CA ARG A 211 20.05 -17.32 6.34
C ARG A 211 20.52 -16.70 7.66
N GLU A 212 21.49 -17.33 8.33
CA GLU A 212 22.06 -16.80 9.57
C GLU A 212 22.80 -15.49 9.35
N GLU A 213 23.62 -15.40 8.30
CA GLU A 213 24.33 -14.16 7.92
C GLU A 213 23.35 -13.01 7.62
N THR A 214 22.33 -13.28 6.80
CA THR A 214 21.28 -12.31 6.47
C THR A 214 20.53 -11.87 7.74
N ALA A 215 20.19 -12.82 8.63
CA ALA A 215 19.55 -12.51 9.91
C ALA A 215 20.46 -11.67 10.82
N ALA A 216 21.77 -11.92 10.86
CA ALA A 216 22.73 -11.17 11.67
C ALA A 216 22.87 -9.70 11.23
N GLY A 217 22.59 -9.40 9.96
CA GLY A 217 22.49 -8.04 9.43
C GLY A 217 21.20 -7.30 9.81
N LEU A 218 20.11 -8.03 10.04
CA LEU A 218 18.78 -7.47 10.33
C LEU A 218 18.50 -7.27 11.83
N PHE A 219 19.13 -8.09 12.68
CA PHE A 219 18.87 -8.08 14.12
C PHE A 219 20.06 -7.55 14.95
N PHE A 220 19.73 -6.79 15.99
CA PHE A 220 20.67 -6.21 16.93
C PHE A 220 20.95 -7.20 18.08
N GLU A 221 21.68 -8.27 17.77
CA GLU A 221 22.00 -9.38 18.70
C GLU A 221 23.51 -9.40 19.07
N PRO A 222 23.90 -10.04 20.20
CA PRO A 222 25.32 -10.20 20.58
C PRO A 222 26.14 -10.92 19.50
N PRO A 223 27.47 -10.71 19.42
CA PRO A 223 28.32 -10.01 20.40
C PRO A 223 28.28 -8.47 20.30
N ASP A 224 28.12 -7.88 19.10
CA ASP A 224 28.28 -6.44 18.87
C ASP A 224 27.01 -5.60 19.05
N ARG A 225 26.06 -6.08 19.85
CA ARG A 225 24.74 -5.46 20.00
C ARG A 225 24.80 -3.98 20.37
N ALA A 226 25.66 -3.63 21.34
CA ALA A 226 25.78 -2.27 21.84
C ALA A 226 26.33 -1.32 20.76
N ALA A 227 27.37 -1.74 20.04
CA ALA A 227 27.96 -0.97 18.96
C ALA A 227 26.98 -0.75 17.81
N LYS A 228 26.26 -1.80 17.39
CA LYS A 228 25.21 -1.70 16.35
C LYS A 228 24.09 -0.74 16.75
N LEU A 229 23.59 -0.82 17.98
CA LEU A 229 22.55 0.09 18.48
C LEU A 229 23.04 1.53 18.61
N ALA A 230 24.28 1.74 19.08
CA ALA A 230 24.86 3.08 19.17
C ALA A 230 24.99 3.74 17.79
N ALA A 231 25.55 3.02 16.81
CA ALA A 231 25.64 3.50 15.43
C ALA A 231 24.25 3.80 14.84
N TRP A 232 23.28 2.92 15.07
CA TRP A 232 21.90 3.12 14.64
C TRP A 232 21.27 4.38 15.24
N TRP A 233 21.41 4.61 16.55
CA TRP A 233 20.88 5.80 17.20
C TRP A 233 21.55 7.09 16.71
N VAL A 234 22.87 7.09 16.59
CA VAL A 234 23.62 8.26 16.08
C VAL A 234 23.19 8.61 14.66
N MET A 235 23.14 7.62 13.77
CA MET A 235 22.73 7.82 12.37
C MET A 235 21.27 8.27 12.26
N LEU A 236 20.38 7.73 13.10
CA LEU A 236 18.98 8.15 13.14
C LEU A 236 18.84 9.61 13.56
N LEU A 237 19.47 10.02 14.65
CA LEU A 237 19.36 11.39 15.16
C LEU A 237 19.97 12.40 14.18
N LEU A 238 21.12 12.08 13.57
CA LEU A 238 21.74 12.91 12.54
C LEU A 238 20.86 13.01 11.29
N SER A 239 20.33 11.89 10.79
CA SER A 239 19.41 11.87 9.65
C SER A 239 18.15 12.70 9.90
N VAL A 240 17.54 12.57 11.08
CA VAL A 240 16.36 13.35 11.47
C VAL A 240 16.70 14.84 11.55
N ALA A 241 17.84 15.21 12.13
CA ALA A 241 18.25 16.60 12.19
C ALA A 241 18.41 17.19 10.79
N ILE A 242 19.14 16.51 9.89
CA ILE A 242 19.34 16.95 8.51
C ILE A 242 18.00 17.03 7.78
N ALA A 243 17.13 16.02 7.90
CA ALA A 243 15.80 16.01 7.28
C ALA A 243 14.95 17.18 7.77
N THR A 244 14.97 17.47 9.07
CA THR A 244 14.20 18.56 9.67
C THR A 244 14.68 19.92 9.15
N PHE A 245 15.99 20.17 9.14
CA PHE A 245 16.56 21.39 8.55
C PHE A 245 16.27 21.51 7.06
N ALA A 246 16.33 20.40 6.32
CA ALA A 246 16.02 20.37 4.89
C ALA A 246 14.55 20.68 4.61
N ILE A 247 13.63 20.19 5.45
CA ILE A 247 12.19 20.55 5.37
C ILE A 247 12.02 22.05 5.64
N ILE A 248 12.66 22.59 6.68
CA ILE A 248 12.60 24.02 6.99
C ILE A 248 13.10 24.87 5.81
N GLN A 249 14.16 24.42 5.14
CA GLN A 249 14.72 25.07 3.94
C GLN A 249 13.97 24.76 2.63
N ASP A 250 12.90 23.97 2.68
CA ASP A 250 12.15 23.48 1.51
C ASP A 250 13.04 22.83 0.43
N SER A 251 14.10 22.11 0.84
CA SER A 251 15.10 21.55 -0.06
C SER A 251 14.90 20.06 -0.32
N THR A 252 14.24 19.71 -1.42
CA THR A 252 13.99 18.32 -1.84
C THR A 252 15.29 17.51 -1.93
N ALA A 253 16.37 18.08 -2.48
CA ALA A 253 17.63 17.36 -2.65
C ALA A 253 18.28 16.97 -1.31
N VAL A 254 18.29 17.88 -0.34
CA VAL A 254 18.85 17.60 0.99
C VAL A 254 17.95 16.66 1.77
N VAL A 255 16.61 16.77 1.59
CA VAL A 255 15.66 15.80 2.16
C VAL A 255 15.95 14.39 1.65
N ILE A 256 16.19 14.21 0.35
CA ILE A 256 16.57 12.91 -0.24
C ILE A 256 17.93 12.44 0.31
N GLY A 257 18.90 13.33 0.50
CA GLY A 257 20.18 13.00 1.12
C GLY A 257 20.02 12.50 2.56
N ALA A 258 19.17 13.15 3.35
CA ALA A 258 18.88 12.75 4.74
C ALA A 258 18.20 11.38 4.81
N MET A 259 17.30 11.10 3.87
CA MET A 259 16.64 9.81 3.71
C MET A 259 17.64 8.67 3.46
N LEU A 260 18.70 8.89 2.68
CA LEU A 260 19.66 7.86 2.26
C LEU A 260 20.48 7.26 3.42
N ILE A 261 20.76 8.07 4.43
CA ILE A 261 21.57 7.69 5.59
C ILE A 261 20.73 7.16 6.76
N ALA A 262 19.40 7.19 6.66
CA ALA A 262 18.49 6.81 7.74
C ALA A 262 18.51 5.29 8.01
N PRO A 263 18.81 4.84 9.24
CA PRO A 263 18.93 3.41 9.52
C PRO A 263 17.60 2.76 9.93
N LEU A 264 16.47 3.47 9.85
CA LEU A 264 15.16 3.01 10.33
C LEU A 264 14.67 1.75 9.60
N MET A 265 15.20 1.50 8.41
CA MET A 265 14.76 0.40 7.56
C MET A 265 15.26 -0.97 7.99
N THR A 266 16.45 -1.07 8.57
CA THR A 266 16.98 -2.35 9.08
C THR A 266 16.01 -3.04 10.05
N PRO A 267 15.50 -2.38 11.12
CA PRO A 267 14.52 -3.02 11.99
C PRO A 267 13.15 -3.23 11.33
N ILE A 268 12.76 -2.46 10.32
CA ILE A 268 11.50 -2.65 9.58
C ILE A 268 11.55 -3.93 8.75
N VAL A 269 12.62 -4.10 7.97
CA VAL A 269 12.84 -5.32 7.20
C VAL A 269 13.10 -6.51 8.15
N GLY A 270 13.79 -6.28 9.28
CA GLY A 270 13.94 -7.26 10.36
C GLY A 270 12.60 -7.73 10.94
N ALA A 271 11.63 -6.83 11.10
CA ALA A 271 10.27 -7.18 11.50
C ALA A 271 9.59 -8.08 10.46
N ALA A 272 9.72 -7.76 9.17
CA ALA A 272 9.21 -8.58 8.07
C ALA A 272 9.85 -9.98 8.03
N ALA A 273 11.17 -10.07 8.24
CA ALA A 273 11.93 -11.32 8.37
C ALA A 273 11.47 -12.15 9.57
N ALA A 274 11.18 -11.50 10.69
CA ALA A 274 10.65 -12.16 11.88
C ALA A 274 9.20 -12.65 11.69
N ILE A 275 8.37 -11.90 10.97
CA ILE A 275 7.00 -12.29 10.61
C ILE A 275 7.00 -13.56 9.77
N VAL A 276 7.78 -13.58 8.69
CA VAL A 276 7.79 -14.72 7.75
C VAL A 276 8.36 -16.00 8.37
N ASN A 277 9.26 -15.86 9.35
CA ASN A 277 9.86 -17.00 10.08
C ASN A 277 9.16 -17.34 11.41
N GLY A 278 8.14 -16.57 11.83
CA GLY A 278 7.47 -16.78 13.13
C GLY A 278 8.30 -16.43 14.36
N TRP A 279 9.36 -15.62 14.23
CA TRP A 279 10.26 -15.26 15.33
C TRP A 279 9.69 -14.16 16.23
N SER A 280 8.68 -14.50 17.04
CA SER A 280 7.93 -13.56 17.88
C SER A 280 8.80 -12.64 18.75
N ARG A 281 9.88 -13.15 19.35
CA ARG A 281 10.80 -12.33 20.18
C ARG A 281 11.54 -11.28 19.35
N ARG A 282 12.02 -11.66 18.16
CA ARG A 282 12.71 -10.76 17.22
C ARG A 282 11.75 -9.73 16.63
N LEU A 283 10.51 -10.13 16.36
CA LEU A 283 9.44 -9.23 15.93
C LEU A 283 9.19 -8.14 16.97
N VAL A 284 8.97 -8.51 18.24
CA VAL A 284 8.74 -7.53 19.33
C VAL A 284 9.94 -6.61 19.51
N ALA A 285 11.17 -7.15 19.50
CA ALA A 285 12.37 -6.34 19.61
C ALA A 285 12.48 -5.30 18.47
N SER A 286 12.18 -5.71 17.24
CA SER A 286 12.20 -4.84 16.06
C SER A 286 11.12 -3.76 16.15
N LEU A 287 9.89 -4.13 16.53
CA LEU A 287 8.79 -3.18 16.72
C LEU A 287 9.06 -2.17 17.83
N VAL A 288 9.68 -2.59 18.95
CA VAL A 288 10.08 -1.69 20.03
C VAL A 288 11.15 -0.70 19.55
N LEU A 289 12.12 -1.15 18.75
CA LEU A 289 13.16 -0.29 18.20
C LEU A 289 12.60 0.70 17.16
N ILE A 290 11.66 0.27 16.32
CA ILE A 290 10.93 1.16 15.40
C ILE A 290 10.15 2.21 16.20
N ALA A 291 9.37 1.79 17.20
CA ALA A 291 8.54 2.70 17.99
C ALA A 291 9.38 3.72 18.77
N SER A 292 10.48 3.30 19.38
CA SER A 292 11.39 4.22 20.07
C SER A 292 12.10 5.17 19.10
N GLY A 293 12.51 4.68 17.93
CA GLY A 293 13.09 5.51 16.86
C GLY A 293 12.11 6.56 16.34
N VAL A 294 10.86 6.17 16.12
CA VAL A 294 9.77 7.08 15.71
C VAL A 294 9.55 8.18 16.75
N ALA A 295 9.46 7.80 18.04
CA ALA A 295 9.28 8.75 19.12
C ALA A 295 10.47 9.73 19.22
N ALA A 296 11.70 9.22 19.10
CA ALA A 296 12.90 10.06 19.10
C ALA A 296 12.97 10.99 17.88
N ALA A 297 12.59 10.51 16.70
CA ALA A 297 12.57 11.30 15.48
C ALA A 297 11.57 12.47 15.58
N ILE A 298 10.34 12.18 16.00
CA ILE A 298 9.31 13.20 16.21
C ILE A 298 9.75 14.19 17.30
N GLY A 299 10.26 13.68 18.42
CA GLY A 299 10.72 14.51 19.54
C GLY A 299 11.88 15.43 19.15
N LEU A 300 12.87 14.93 18.41
CA LEU A 300 13.98 15.74 17.92
C LEU A 300 13.52 16.81 16.92
N ALA A 301 12.68 16.43 15.96
CA ALA A 301 12.12 17.39 15.00
C ALA A 301 11.28 18.48 15.68
N TYR A 302 10.50 18.11 16.70
CA TYR A 302 9.77 19.06 17.55
C TYR A 302 10.72 20.02 18.26
N ILE A 303 11.79 19.51 18.88
CA ILE A 303 12.80 20.33 19.57
C ILE A 303 13.47 21.29 18.58
N ILE A 304 13.89 20.82 17.40
CA ILE A 304 14.44 21.68 16.35
C ILE A 304 13.44 22.77 15.95
N GLY A 305 12.16 22.41 15.81
CA GLY A 305 11.06 23.35 15.55
C GLY A 305 10.99 24.52 16.53
N THR A 306 11.34 24.32 17.82
CA THR A 306 11.33 25.41 18.81
C THR A 306 12.38 26.49 18.56
N TRP A 307 13.43 26.19 17.79
CA TRP A 307 14.47 27.14 17.41
C TRP A 307 14.19 27.81 16.06
N VAL A 308 13.13 27.39 15.36
CA VAL A 308 12.75 27.95 14.07
C VAL A 308 12.03 29.29 14.32
N PRO A 309 12.44 30.38 13.65
CA PRO A 309 11.72 31.64 13.74
C PRO A 309 10.25 31.48 13.32
N ALA A 310 9.33 32.11 14.06
CA ALA A 310 7.90 32.07 13.76
C ALA A 310 7.52 32.59 12.35
N LEU A 311 8.45 33.26 11.68
CA LEU A 311 8.31 33.79 10.32
C LEU A 311 8.46 32.74 9.22
N VAL A 312 8.88 31.51 9.52
CA VAL A 312 8.96 30.43 8.52
C VAL A 312 7.55 29.89 8.24
N PRO A 313 7.00 30.06 7.03
CA PRO A 313 5.62 29.70 6.75
C PRO A 313 5.53 28.18 6.48
N LEU A 314 5.47 27.38 7.54
CA LEU A 314 5.35 25.92 7.44
C LEU A 314 4.08 25.47 6.71
N ALA A 315 3.03 26.29 6.71
CA ALA A 315 1.77 26.01 6.02
C ALA A 315 1.87 26.06 4.49
N SER A 316 2.75 26.90 3.93
CA SER A 316 2.97 26.99 2.48
C SER A 316 4.22 26.26 2.01
N ASN A 317 5.00 25.68 2.93
CA ASN A 317 6.19 24.91 2.63
C ASN A 317 5.87 23.63 1.82
N GLY A 318 6.53 23.46 0.66
CA GLY A 318 6.28 22.35 -0.25
C GLY A 318 6.59 20.98 0.37
N GLN A 319 7.65 20.87 1.17
CA GLN A 319 8.00 19.62 1.85
C GLN A 319 6.99 19.23 2.94
N VAL A 320 6.37 20.18 3.62
CA VAL A 320 5.35 19.93 4.66
C VAL A 320 4.03 19.52 4.02
N THR A 321 3.53 20.35 3.09
CA THR A 321 2.22 20.15 2.45
C THR A 321 2.14 18.84 1.67
N SER A 322 3.19 18.50 0.90
CA SER A 322 3.27 17.24 0.14
C SER A 322 3.22 15.99 1.02
N ARG A 323 3.60 16.08 2.30
CA ARG A 323 3.60 14.95 3.25
C ARG A 323 2.42 14.95 4.18
N ALA A 324 1.75 16.09 4.36
CA ALA A 324 0.53 16.21 5.15
C ALA A 324 -0.71 15.62 4.44
N SER A 325 -0.65 15.42 3.12
CA SER A 325 -1.74 14.85 2.31
C SER A 325 -1.34 13.49 1.71
N PRO A 326 -1.39 12.39 2.48
CA PRO A 326 -0.99 11.07 1.97
C PRO A 326 -1.85 10.62 0.79
N ASN A 327 -1.22 9.99 -0.20
CA ASN A 327 -1.87 9.47 -1.39
C ASN A 327 -1.60 7.96 -1.58
N VAL A 328 -2.46 7.30 -2.36
CA VAL A 328 -2.29 5.90 -2.79
C VAL A 328 -0.98 5.70 -3.55
N ILE A 329 -0.52 6.70 -4.29
CA ILE A 329 0.76 6.62 -5.03
C ILE A 329 1.93 6.43 -4.06
N ASP A 330 1.93 7.11 -2.91
CA ASP A 330 2.99 6.96 -1.90
C ASP A 330 3.04 5.52 -1.36
N MET A 331 1.87 4.92 -1.14
CA MET A 331 1.75 3.51 -0.74
C MET A 331 2.35 2.57 -1.79
N LEU A 332 2.06 2.79 -3.08
CA LEU A 332 2.61 1.98 -4.17
C LEU A 332 4.14 2.09 -4.25
N ILE A 333 4.67 3.30 -4.09
CA ILE A 333 6.12 3.54 -4.01
C ILE A 333 6.71 2.79 -2.80
N ALA A 334 6.06 2.84 -1.64
CA ALA A 334 6.51 2.14 -0.44
C ALA A 334 6.50 0.60 -0.60
N ILE A 335 5.51 0.04 -1.30
CA ILE A 335 5.47 -1.39 -1.66
C ILE A 335 6.69 -1.74 -2.53
N ALA A 336 6.96 -0.96 -3.59
CA ALA A 336 8.08 -1.20 -4.49
C ALA A 336 9.42 -1.07 -3.75
N ALA A 337 9.58 -0.04 -2.92
CA ALA A 337 10.75 0.18 -2.07
C ALA A 337 10.99 -0.97 -1.09
N GLY A 338 9.94 -1.45 -0.42
CA GLY A 338 10.04 -2.58 0.51
C GLY A 338 10.41 -3.89 -0.19
N ALA A 339 9.84 -4.15 -1.38
CA ALA A 339 10.20 -5.30 -2.18
C ALA A 339 11.66 -5.23 -2.66
N ALA A 340 12.09 -4.09 -3.19
CA ALA A 340 13.47 -3.87 -3.63
C ALA A 340 14.47 -4.01 -2.48
N GLY A 341 14.18 -3.42 -1.33
CA GLY A 341 15.02 -3.50 -0.14
C GLY A 341 15.16 -4.92 0.38
N ALA A 342 14.06 -5.67 0.49
CA ALA A 342 14.11 -7.07 0.90
C ALA A 342 14.85 -7.96 -0.11
N PHE A 343 14.65 -7.72 -1.41
CA PHE A 343 15.33 -8.47 -2.47
C PHE A 343 16.84 -8.25 -2.42
N ALA A 344 17.28 -7.00 -2.28
CA ALA A 344 18.69 -6.64 -2.19
C ALA A 344 19.38 -7.22 -0.96
N ILE A 345 18.65 -7.37 0.16
CA ILE A 345 19.18 -8.00 1.39
C ILE A 345 19.40 -9.50 1.21
N VAL A 346 18.60 -10.17 0.36
CA VAL A 346 18.71 -11.61 0.13
C VAL A 346 19.74 -11.94 -0.96
N ASP A 347 19.78 -11.14 -2.03
CA ASP A 347 20.66 -11.38 -3.16
C ASP A 347 21.98 -10.60 -3.03
N LYS A 348 23.04 -11.32 -2.66
CA LYS A 348 24.41 -10.77 -2.49
C LYS A 348 24.99 -10.12 -3.76
N ARG A 349 24.40 -10.36 -4.94
CA ARG A 349 24.84 -9.74 -6.19
C ARG A 349 24.34 -8.30 -6.34
N VAL A 350 23.32 -7.93 -5.56
CA VAL A 350 22.77 -6.57 -5.53
C VAL A 350 23.57 -5.75 -4.53
N SER A 351 24.06 -4.58 -4.96
CA SER A 351 24.84 -3.70 -4.08
C SER A 351 23.99 -3.13 -2.95
N ASP A 352 24.53 -3.16 -1.73
CA ASP A 352 23.96 -2.50 -0.54
C ASP A 352 23.60 -1.02 -0.79
N SER A 353 24.36 -0.34 -1.66
CA SER A 353 24.12 1.05 -2.04
C SER A 353 22.83 1.24 -2.85
N ILE A 354 22.48 0.28 -3.72
CA ILE A 354 21.24 0.31 -4.51
C ILE A 354 20.03 0.05 -3.61
N ALA A 355 20.18 -0.88 -2.66
CA ALA A 355 19.21 -1.10 -1.60
C ALA A 355 18.97 0.21 -0.84
N GLY A 356 20.04 0.87 -0.37
CA GLY A 356 19.98 2.13 0.38
C GLY A 356 19.14 3.21 -0.31
N VAL A 357 19.30 3.41 -1.61
CA VAL A 357 18.52 4.42 -2.38
C VAL A 357 17.04 4.06 -2.47
N ALA A 358 16.69 2.81 -2.77
CA ALA A 358 15.29 2.37 -2.83
C ALA A 358 14.60 2.44 -1.46
N ILE A 359 15.37 2.23 -0.40
CA ILE A 359 14.96 2.12 1.00
C ILE A 359 14.71 3.50 1.66
N ALA A 360 15.41 4.53 1.19
CA ALA A 360 15.46 5.87 1.75
C ALA A 360 14.13 6.65 1.70
N VAL A 361 13.36 6.47 0.62
CA VAL A 361 12.41 7.46 0.08
C VAL A 361 11.23 7.82 1.01
N ALA A 362 10.93 7.03 2.05
CA ALA A 362 9.57 7.00 2.57
C ALA A 362 9.35 7.24 4.08
N LEU A 363 10.38 7.33 4.93
CA LEU A 363 10.18 7.18 6.39
C LEU A 363 10.56 8.38 7.25
N VAL A 364 11.79 8.88 7.16
CA VAL A 364 12.27 9.93 8.10
C VAL A 364 11.59 11.28 7.87
N PRO A 365 11.44 11.79 6.64
CA PRO A 365 10.88 13.12 6.44
C PRO A 365 9.42 13.27 6.88
N PRO A 366 8.51 12.30 6.67
CA PRO A 366 7.20 12.34 7.30
C PRO A 366 7.26 12.51 8.82
N LEU A 367 8.17 11.82 9.53
CA LEU A 367 8.35 11.99 10.97
C LEU A 367 8.88 13.37 11.36
N GLY A 368 9.76 13.94 10.52
CA GLY A 368 10.22 15.33 10.65
C GLY A 368 9.07 16.33 10.52
N VAL A 369 8.20 16.15 9.52
CA VAL A 369 6.99 16.96 9.33
C VAL A 369 6.06 16.82 10.52
N VAL A 370 5.84 15.62 11.07
CA VAL A 370 5.05 15.41 12.28
C VAL A 370 5.60 16.25 13.45
N GLY A 371 6.90 16.19 13.72
CA GLY A 371 7.51 16.96 14.81
C GLY A 371 7.36 18.47 14.63
N LEU A 372 7.65 18.99 13.44
CA LEU A 372 7.53 20.42 13.12
C LEU A 372 6.09 20.92 13.20
N THR A 373 5.15 20.18 12.62
CA THR A 373 3.73 20.58 12.60
C THR A 373 3.07 20.44 13.97
N LEU A 374 3.49 19.48 14.80
CA LEU A 374 3.09 19.42 16.21
C LEU A 374 3.60 20.63 16.99
N GLN A 375 4.85 21.04 16.76
CA GLN A 375 5.42 22.23 17.40
C GLN A 375 4.69 23.51 16.97
N ALA A 376 4.27 23.59 15.70
CA ALA A 376 3.51 24.71 15.16
C ALA A 376 2.00 24.68 15.49
N GLY A 377 1.50 23.69 16.23
CA GLY A 377 0.08 23.52 16.54
C GLY A 377 -0.80 23.02 15.38
N MET A 378 -0.20 22.69 14.24
CA MET A 378 -0.86 22.19 13.03
C MET A 378 -1.19 20.69 13.13
N THR A 379 -2.07 20.33 14.07
CA THR A 379 -2.40 18.93 14.40
C THR A 379 -2.94 18.11 13.22
N VAL A 380 -3.69 18.71 12.30
CA VAL A 380 -4.21 18.02 11.11
C VAL A 380 -3.07 17.61 10.17
N ALA A 381 -2.11 18.51 9.93
CA ALA A 381 -0.94 18.22 9.10
C ALA A 381 -0.04 17.16 9.76
N ALA A 382 0.11 17.21 11.09
CA ALA A 382 0.82 16.20 11.85
C ALA A 382 0.18 14.81 11.70
N LEU A 383 -1.15 14.71 11.84
CA LEU A 383 -1.87 13.45 11.68
C LEU A 383 -1.75 12.91 10.24
N GLY A 384 -1.82 13.79 9.24
CA GLY A 384 -1.65 13.42 7.84
C GLY A 384 -0.26 12.85 7.54
N ALA A 385 0.80 13.53 8.01
CA ALA A 385 2.18 13.07 7.85
C ALA A 385 2.46 11.79 8.65
N PHE A 386 1.87 11.64 9.84
CA PHE A 386 1.98 10.41 10.62
C PHE A 386 1.27 9.24 9.94
N LEU A 387 0.12 9.51 9.33
CA LEU A 387 -0.59 8.52 8.53
C LEU A 387 0.24 8.09 7.32
N LEU A 388 0.87 9.03 6.60
CA LEU A 388 1.80 8.72 5.50
C LEU A 388 2.95 7.81 5.97
N PHE A 389 3.56 8.11 7.12
CA PHE A 389 4.60 7.26 7.70
C PHE A 389 4.05 5.84 7.97
N LEU A 390 2.89 5.73 8.62
CA LEU A 390 2.31 4.46 9.02
C LEU A 390 1.95 3.60 7.80
N THR A 391 1.44 4.22 6.75
CA THR A 391 1.06 3.55 5.50
C THR A 391 2.28 3.03 4.78
N ASN A 392 3.36 3.81 4.76
CA ASN A 392 4.62 3.40 4.16
C ASN A 392 5.27 2.26 4.96
N LEU A 393 5.31 2.38 6.29
CA LEU A 393 5.84 1.34 7.18
C LEU A 393 5.16 -0.01 6.93
N VAL A 394 3.83 -0.05 6.94
CA VAL A 394 3.10 -1.31 6.75
C VAL A 394 3.22 -1.86 5.34
N SER A 395 3.23 -0.99 4.33
CA SER A 395 3.47 -1.38 2.94
C SER A 395 4.83 -2.04 2.75
N ILE A 396 5.87 -1.46 3.34
CA ILE A 396 7.23 -2.01 3.29
C ILE A 396 7.30 -3.37 3.98
N VAL A 397 6.72 -3.50 5.19
CA VAL A 397 6.72 -4.78 5.93
C VAL A 397 6.01 -5.87 5.12
N LEU A 398 4.84 -5.57 4.55
CA LEU A 398 4.11 -6.53 3.71
C LEU A 398 4.90 -6.96 2.49
N ALA A 399 5.43 -6.00 1.73
CA ALA A 399 6.20 -6.27 0.53
C ALA A 399 7.45 -7.10 0.85
N ALA A 400 8.18 -6.74 1.90
CA ALA A 400 9.35 -7.46 2.36
C ALA A 400 9.03 -8.89 2.83
N THR A 401 7.91 -9.10 3.53
CA THR A 401 7.44 -10.43 3.92
C THR A 401 7.16 -11.31 2.71
N VAL A 402 6.54 -10.76 1.66
CA VAL A 402 6.29 -11.49 0.41
C VAL A 402 7.62 -11.85 -0.27
N VAL A 403 8.54 -10.89 -0.40
CA VAL A 403 9.84 -11.14 -1.02
C VAL A 403 10.63 -12.21 -0.27
N PHE A 404 10.76 -12.12 1.05
CA PHE A 404 11.46 -13.15 1.84
C PHE A 404 10.84 -14.54 1.73
N PHE A 405 9.52 -14.62 1.60
CA PHE A 405 8.84 -15.88 1.34
C PHE A 405 9.21 -16.44 -0.03
N LEU A 406 9.18 -15.60 -1.07
CA LEU A 406 9.51 -16.00 -2.44
C LEU A 406 10.99 -16.35 -2.61
N THR A 407 11.89 -15.68 -1.92
CA THR A 407 13.34 -15.94 -2.05
C THR A 407 13.83 -17.10 -1.18
N GLY A 408 12.94 -17.88 -0.55
CA GLY A 408 13.32 -19.02 0.28
C GLY A 408 14.03 -18.65 1.60
N PHE A 409 13.90 -17.40 2.05
CA PHE A 409 14.45 -16.99 3.36
C PHE A 409 13.68 -17.62 4.52
N ALA A 410 12.39 -17.91 4.30
CA ALA A 410 11.57 -18.74 5.16
C ALA A 410 11.33 -20.12 4.52
N PRO A 411 11.91 -21.21 5.06
CA PRO A 411 11.78 -22.54 4.47
C PRO A 411 10.33 -23.01 4.39
N VAL A 412 9.94 -23.57 3.24
CA VAL A 412 8.57 -24.10 3.00
C VAL A 412 8.23 -25.24 3.97
N THR A 413 9.23 -26.00 4.39
CA THR A 413 9.10 -27.09 5.38
C THR A 413 8.66 -26.59 6.76
N ARG A 414 9.18 -25.44 7.21
CA ARG A 414 8.76 -24.80 8.47
C ARG A 414 7.33 -24.25 8.38
N TRP A 415 6.91 -23.80 7.20
CA TRP A 415 5.54 -23.36 6.91
C TRP A 415 4.50 -24.47 7.16
N ARG A 416 4.84 -25.74 6.87
CA ARG A 416 3.95 -26.88 7.16
C ARG A 416 3.84 -27.17 8.65
N GLN A 417 4.92 -27.02 9.41
CA GLN A 417 4.96 -27.32 10.84
C GLN A 417 4.31 -26.21 11.70
N HIS A 418 4.42 -24.94 11.29
CA HIS A 418 3.93 -23.78 12.05
C HIS A 418 2.84 -22.99 11.31
N ARG A 419 2.07 -23.67 10.42
CA ARG A 419 1.07 -23.05 9.55
C ARG A 419 0.09 -22.14 10.29
N GLU A 420 -0.38 -22.58 11.46
CA GLU A 420 -1.35 -21.80 12.24
C GLU A 420 -0.76 -20.45 12.65
N GLU A 421 0.44 -20.45 13.25
CA GLU A 421 1.13 -19.25 13.73
C GLU A 421 1.48 -18.28 12.60
N LEU A 422 1.87 -18.83 11.45
CA LEU A 422 2.28 -18.07 10.30
C LEU A 422 1.08 -17.43 9.59
N VAL A 423 -0.02 -18.17 9.40
CA VAL A 423 -1.28 -17.65 8.83
C VAL A 423 -1.85 -16.52 9.68
N THR A 424 -1.80 -16.62 11.00
CA THR A 424 -2.22 -15.53 11.87
C THR A 424 -1.26 -14.36 11.88
N THR A 425 0.05 -14.58 11.82
CA THR A 425 1.01 -13.47 11.82
C THR A 425 0.89 -12.69 10.52
N VAL A 426 0.90 -13.36 9.37
CA VAL A 426 0.66 -12.74 8.06
C VAL A 426 -0.74 -12.12 8.02
N GLY A 427 -1.77 -12.82 8.50
CA GLY A 427 -3.13 -12.30 8.60
C GLY A 427 -3.23 -11.04 9.46
N THR A 428 -2.44 -10.93 10.53
CA THR A 428 -2.37 -9.74 11.39
C THR A 428 -1.83 -8.54 10.62
N VAL A 429 -0.76 -8.73 9.84
CA VAL A 429 -0.15 -7.65 9.06
C VAL A 429 -1.08 -7.22 7.92
N VAL A 430 -1.73 -8.16 7.25
CA VAL A 430 -2.72 -7.87 6.19
C VAL A 430 -3.91 -7.09 6.75
N VAL A 431 -4.43 -7.50 7.92
CA VAL A 431 -5.52 -6.78 8.57
C VAL A 431 -5.06 -5.40 9.05
N ALA A 432 -3.84 -5.26 9.59
CA ALA A 432 -3.28 -3.96 9.94
C ALA A 432 -3.20 -3.03 8.71
N ALA A 433 -2.79 -3.55 7.55
CA ALA A 433 -2.77 -2.79 6.30
C ALA A 433 -4.17 -2.36 5.84
N LEU A 434 -5.15 -3.26 5.92
CA LEU A 434 -6.56 -2.97 5.63
C LEU A 434 -7.14 -1.93 6.59
N LEU A 435 -6.75 -1.94 7.86
CA LEU A 435 -7.16 -0.94 8.83
C LEU A 435 -6.55 0.43 8.55
N ILE A 436 -5.33 0.49 8.02
CA ILE A 436 -4.66 1.74 7.67
C ILE A 436 -5.27 2.38 6.41
N LEU A 437 -5.86 1.57 5.52
CA LEU A 437 -6.64 2.07 4.38
C LEU A 437 -7.90 2.84 4.82
N LEU A 438 -8.42 2.62 6.04
CA LEU A 438 -9.58 3.37 6.55
C LEU A 438 -9.31 4.89 6.68
N PRO A 439 -8.34 5.33 7.49
CA PRO A 439 -8.01 6.75 7.59
C PRO A 439 -7.51 7.31 6.26
N LEU A 440 -6.74 6.56 5.46
CA LEU A 440 -6.27 7.04 4.14
C LEU A 440 -7.42 7.44 3.21
N THR A 441 -8.44 6.58 3.07
CA THR A 441 -9.58 6.89 2.19
C THR A 441 -10.44 8.03 2.73
N TRP A 442 -10.50 8.18 4.07
CA TRP A 442 -11.21 9.28 4.70
C TRP A 442 -10.48 10.61 4.48
N THR A 443 -9.16 10.64 4.74
CA THR A 443 -8.31 11.82 4.48
C THR A 443 -8.27 12.16 3.00
N ALA A 444 -8.14 11.17 2.11
CA ALA A 444 -8.15 11.40 0.67
C ALA A 444 -9.45 12.06 0.18
N ARG A 445 -10.61 11.64 0.71
CA ARG A 445 -11.90 12.31 0.39
C ARG A 445 -11.94 13.73 0.92
N GLY A 446 -11.42 13.99 2.12
CA GLY A 446 -11.33 15.33 2.69
C GLY A 446 -10.42 16.25 1.87
N VAL A 447 -9.25 15.76 1.45
CA VAL A 447 -8.28 16.50 0.63
C VAL A 447 -8.83 16.75 -0.77
N LEU A 448 -9.47 15.76 -1.41
CA LEU A 448 -10.12 15.94 -2.71
C LEU A 448 -11.22 17.00 -2.65
N ALA A 449 -12.04 16.99 -1.59
CA ALA A 449 -13.05 18.00 -1.36
C ALA A 449 -12.43 19.39 -1.15
N ALA A 450 -11.40 19.50 -0.32
CA ALA A 450 -10.67 20.75 -0.09
C ALA A 450 -10.00 21.28 -1.37
N ALA A 451 -9.32 20.43 -2.14
CA ALA A 451 -8.67 20.80 -3.40
C ALA A 451 -9.70 21.22 -4.47
N SER A 452 -10.85 20.56 -4.53
CA SER A 452 -11.95 20.98 -5.42
C SER A 452 -12.53 22.33 -5.00
N THR A 453 -12.68 22.56 -3.69
CA THR A 453 -13.16 23.83 -3.13
C THR A 453 -12.17 24.95 -3.44
N GLN A 454 -10.87 24.70 -3.22
CA GLN A 454 -9.79 25.63 -3.52
C GLN A 454 -9.76 25.99 -5.01
N ARG A 455 -9.78 25.01 -5.92
CA ARG A 455 -9.79 25.28 -7.37
C ARG A 455 -11.00 26.07 -7.82
N THR A 456 -12.17 25.73 -7.27
CA THR A 456 -13.42 26.43 -7.59
C THR A 456 -13.37 27.87 -7.07
N ALA A 457 -12.89 28.07 -5.84
CA ALA A 457 -12.72 29.39 -5.25
C ALA A 457 -11.71 30.24 -6.06
N THR A 458 -10.57 29.68 -6.46
CA THR A 458 -9.61 30.37 -7.32
C THR A 458 -10.23 30.78 -8.65
N ALA A 459 -10.93 29.87 -9.35
CA ALA A 459 -11.58 30.20 -10.61
C ALA A 459 -12.63 31.31 -10.47
N VAL A 460 -13.42 31.28 -9.38
CA VAL A 460 -14.45 32.31 -9.11
C VAL A 460 -13.81 33.66 -8.73
N VAL A 461 -12.73 33.66 -7.95
CA VAL A 461 -12.02 34.89 -7.56
C VAL A 461 -11.34 35.53 -8.77
N ASP A 462 -10.72 34.72 -9.64
CA ASP A 462 -10.11 35.21 -10.89
C ASP A 462 -11.17 35.83 -11.81
N GLU A 463 -12.35 35.19 -11.95
CA GLU A 463 -13.46 35.74 -12.72
C GLU A 463 -14.05 37.01 -12.10
N TRP A 464 -14.11 37.10 -10.77
CA TRP A 464 -14.61 38.26 -10.04
C TRP A 464 -13.69 39.48 -10.14
N LEU A 465 -12.36 39.27 -10.15
CA LEU A 465 -11.41 40.35 -10.37
C LEU A 465 -11.43 40.85 -11.81
N GLY A 466 -11.61 39.95 -12.78
CA GLY A 466 -11.67 40.27 -14.21
C GLY A 466 -10.35 40.80 -14.78
N ASP A 467 -10.19 40.71 -16.10
CA ASP A 467 -8.93 41.06 -16.79
C ASP A 467 -8.62 42.58 -16.80
N GLU A 468 -9.57 43.43 -16.40
CA GLU A 468 -9.45 44.89 -16.46
C GLU A 468 -8.94 45.52 -15.15
N THR A 469 -8.81 44.75 -14.06
CA THR A 469 -8.29 45.28 -12.80
C THR A 469 -6.77 45.20 -12.72
N THR A 470 -6.16 46.21 -12.09
CA THR A 470 -4.73 46.22 -11.72
C THR A 470 -4.46 45.44 -10.43
N LEU A 471 -5.52 44.95 -9.78
CA LEU A 471 -5.48 44.12 -8.58
C LEU A 471 -4.92 42.73 -8.91
N ARG A 472 -4.06 42.24 -8.03
CA ARG A 472 -3.47 40.90 -8.10
C ARG A 472 -3.86 40.10 -6.87
N VAL A 473 -4.23 38.85 -7.10
CA VAL A 473 -4.40 37.86 -6.04
C VAL A 473 -3.04 37.58 -5.41
N VAL A 474 -2.92 37.82 -4.11
CA VAL A 474 -1.75 37.46 -3.30
C VAL A 474 -1.94 36.04 -2.77
N GLU A 475 -3.11 35.77 -2.20
CA GLU A 475 -3.43 34.49 -1.60
C GLU A 475 -4.95 34.22 -1.65
N ILE A 476 -5.31 32.96 -1.84
CA ILE A 476 -6.68 32.47 -1.68
C ILE A 476 -6.59 31.26 -0.76
N SER A 477 -7.39 31.25 0.29
CA SER A 477 -7.52 30.12 1.20
C SER A 477 -8.98 29.75 1.33
N ALA A 478 -9.37 28.60 0.78
CA ALA A 478 -10.74 28.13 0.78
C ALA A 478 -10.90 26.90 1.67
N THR A 479 -11.78 27.02 2.66
CA THR A 479 -12.13 25.95 3.60
C THR A 479 -13.58 25.52 3.43
N SER A 480 -14.01 24.54 4.24
CA SER A 480 -15.38 24.03 4.26
C SER A 480 -16.41 25.02 4.83
N GLY A 481 -16.09 26.28 5.10
CA GLY A 481 -17.10 27.28 5.48
C GLY A 481 -16.67 28.72 5.30
N ARG A 482 -15.42 28.95 4.91
CA ARG A 482 -14.87 30.28 4.72
C ARG A 482 -13.95 30.32 3.51
N VAL A 483 -14.02 31.40 2.73
CA VAL A 483 -13.05 31.74 1.69
C VAL A 483 -12.39 33.05 2.10
N GLU A 484 -11.09 33.00 2.34
CA GLU A 484 -10.23 34.16 2.59
C GLU A 484 -9.52 34.51 1.28
N VAL A 485 -9.58 35.78 0.89
CA VAL A 485 -8.99 36.31 -0.34
C VAL A 485 -8.14 37.52 0.00
N VAL A 486 -6.85 37.46 -0.30
CA VAL A 486 -5.94 38.59 -0.14
C VAL A 486 -5.63 39.16 -1.52
N VAL A 487 -6.01 40.41 -1.73
CA VAL A 487 -5.78 41.14 -2.99
C VAL A 487 -4.87 42.34 -2.75
N SER A 488 -3.95 42.59 -3.68
CA SER A 488 -3.05 43.73 -3.64
C SER A 488 -3.00 44.46 -4.98
N GLY A 489 -2.91 45.79 -4.95
CA GLY A 489 -2.76 46.59 -6.16
C GLY A 489 -3.33 48.00 -6.01
N ASP A 490 -3.32 48.74 -7.11
CA ASP A 490 -3.79 50.13 -7.23
C ASP A 490 -5.16 50.17 -7.93
N GLY A 491 -6.25 49.94 -7.19
CA GLY A 491 -7.58 49.95 -7.77
C GLY A 491 -8.69 49.78 -6.74
N GLU A 492 -9.95 49.98 -7.15
CA GLU A 492 -11.10 49.69 -6.30
C GLU A 492 -11.44 48.20 -6.32
N VAL A 493 -11.66 47.64 -5.13
CA VAL A 493 -12.08 46.25 -4.97
C VAL A 493 -13.52 46.11 -5.48
N PRO A 494 -13.83 45.18 -6.39
CA PRO A 494 -15.21 44.96 -6.85
C PRO A 494 -16.15 44.61 -5.68
N PRO A 495 -17.48 44.69 -5.86
CA PRO A 495 -18.42 44.40 -4.77
C PRO A 495 -18.25 42.97 -4.22
N VAL A 496 -17.92 42.86 -2.94
CA VAL A 496 -17.74 41.57 -2.25
C VAL A 496 -19.04 40.74 -2.23
N SER A 497 -20.20 41.40 -2.29
CA SER A 497 -21.50 40.73 -2.41
C SER A 497 -21.64 39.90 -3.69
N ASP A 498 -21.01 40.32 -4.79
CA ASP A 498 -21.00 39.54 -6.04
C ASP A 498 -20.12 38.29 -5.89
N LEU A 499 -18.96 38.44 -5.24
CA LEU A 499 -18.07 37.32 -4.92
C LEU A 499 -18.76 36.27 -4.04
N VAL A 500 -19.48 36.70 -3.00
CA VAL A 500 -20.26 35.81 -2.12
C VAL A 500 -21.30 35.04 -2.94
N ALA A 501 -22.13 35.70 -3.73
CA ALA A 501 -23.18 35.06 -4.52
C ALA A 501 -22.62 34.03 -5.53
N ARG A 502 -21.50 34.36 -6.19
CA ARG A 502 -20.82 33.46 -7.14
C ARG A 502 -20.22 32.25 -6.43
N LEU A 503 -19.57 32.45 -5.28
CA LEU A 503 -19.00 31.36 -4.48
C LEU A 503 -20.08 30.43 -3.93
N GLU A 504 -21.20 30.97 -3.43
CA GLU A 504 -22.33 30.17 -2.94
C GLU A 504 -22.96 29.34 -4.06
N THR A 505 -23.10 29.93 -5.25
CA THR A 505 -23.63 29.23 -6.44
C THR A 505 -22.68 28.14 -6.91
N ALA A 506 -21.37 28.44 -7.01
CA ALA A 506 -20.38 27.50 -7.52
C ALA A 506 -20.09 26.35 -6.54
N LEU A 507 -20.14 26.61 -5.23
CA LEU A 507 -19.91 25.61 -4.19
C LEU A 507 -21.18 24.91 -3.71
N GLY A 508 -22.36 25.41 -4.10
CA GLY A 508 -23.68 24.84 -3.79
C GLY A 508 -24.05 24.89 -2.30
N ARG A 509 -23.53 25.88 -1.56
CA ARG A 509 -23.64 26.01 -0.10
C ARG A 509 -23.26 27.42 0.36
N ASP A 510 -23.77 27.84 1.51
CA ASP A 510 -23.43 29.12 2.13
C ASP A 510 -21.95 29.17 2.55
N VAL A 511 -21.30 30.32 2.36
CA VAL A 511 -19.87 30.49 2.65
C VAL A 511 -19.59 31.87 3.21
N ALA A 512 -18.83 31.95 4.31
CA ALA A 512 -18.31 33.23 4.78
C ALA A 512 -17.17 33.68 3.87
N VAL A 513 -17.19 34.93 3.41
CA VAL A 513 -16.12 35.49 2.58
C VAL A 513 -15.44 36.62 3.33
N GLU A 514 -14.11 36.53 3.41
CA GLU A 514 -13.25 37.55 4.02
C GLU A 514 -12.29 38.04 2.95
N VAL A 515 -12.34 39.34 2.64
CA VAL A 515 -11.49 39.95 1.63
C VAL A 515 -10.57 40.94 2.32
N GLU A 516 -9.27 40.67 2.28
CA GLU A 516 -8.23 41.58 2.75
C GLU A 516 -7.64 42.33 1.55
N TYR A 517 -7.72 43.66 1.59
CA TYR A 517 -7.16 44.52 0.56
C TYR A 517 -5.91 45.23 1.05
N VAL A 518 -4.80 44.99 0.36
CA VAL A 518 -3.50 45.62 0.63
C VAL A 518 -3.19 46.64 -0.49
N PRO A 519 -3.48 47.94 -0.28
CA PRO A 519 -3.23 48.95 -1.29
C PRO A 519 -1.74 49.08 -1.60
N THR A 520 -1.39 49.10 -2.88
CA THR A 520 -0.01 49.31 -3.33
C THR A 520 0.14 50.69 -3.92
N VAL A 521 1.10 51.47 -3.42
CA VAL A 521 1.43 52.80 -3.96
C VAL A 521 2.84 52.74 -4.53
N VAL A 522 2.98 53.02 -5.82
CA VAL A 522 4.26 53.07 -6.52
C VAL A 522 4.74 54.51 -6.56
N TYR A 523 5.84 54.82 -5.87
CA TYR A 523 6.51 56.12 -5.98
C TYR A 523 7.51 56.07 -7.12
N SER A 524 7.30 56.91 -8.14
CA SER A 524 8.27 57.18 -9.19
C SER A 524 9.31 58.19 -8.66
N SER A 525 10.55 58.17 -9.14
CA SER A 525 11.55 59.19 -8.78
C SER A 525 11.16 60.61 -9.19
N ASP A 526 10.11 60.74 -10.01
CA ASP A 526 9.65 62.00 -10.58
C ASP A 526 8.43 62.63 -9.84
N GLY A 527 7.98 62.04 -8.72
CA GLY A 527 6.92 62.62 -7.87
C GLY A 527 6.10 61.57 -7.14
#